data_AF-U2WFE0-F1
#
_entry.id   AF-U2WFE0-F1
#
_cell.length_a   1.000
_cell.length_b   1.000
_cell.length_c   1.000
_cell.angle_alpha   90.00
_cell.angle_beta   90.00
_cell.angle_gamma   90.00
#
_symmetry.space_group_name_H-M   'P 1'
#
loop_
_entity.id
_entity.type
_entity.pdbx_description
1 polymer ?
#
loop_
_entity_poly.entity_id
_entity_poly.type
_entity_poly.pdbx_seq_one_letter_code
_entity_poly.pdbx_strand_id
1 'polypeptide(L)'
;MAIAGTKKTIRDLIFKDKKHKDFQESQKINFANKGIVKLIVLYTISSILSVAQRDWQYKRNIEKLILENKTQKISLIESLREKSLIENIIIVMLSIVISLIILYYYNKKMSDTNKGK
;
A
#
# COMPACT_ATOMS: atom_id res chain seq x y z
N MET A 1 -43.43 -6.24 -42.67
CA MET A 1 -42.61 -6.40 -41.45
C MET A 1 -41.26 -5.74 -41.75
N ALA A 2 -41.07 -4.47 -41.39
CA ALA A 2 -39.88 -3.71 -41.77
C ALA A 2 -38.82 -3.78 -40.66
N ILE A 3 -37.65 -4.31 -41.02
CA ILE A 3 -36.46 -4.43 -40.17
C ILE A 3 -35.97 -3.00 -39.89
N ALA A 4 -36.15 -2.53 -38.66
CA ALA A 4 -35.64 -1.23 -38.21
C ALA A 4 -34.11 -1.29 -38.12
N GLY A 5 -33.44 -0.91 -39.22
CA GLY A 5 -32.00 -0.75 -39.27
C GLY A 5 -31.53 0.25 -38.22
N THR A 6 -30.68 -0.21 -37.31
CA THR A 6 -30.03 0.59 -36.27
C THR A 6 -29.22 1.69 -36.97
N LYS A 7 -29.70 2.94 -36.90
CA LYS A 7 -29.01 4.11 -37.48
C LYS A 7 -27.67 4.31 -36.74
N LYS A 8 -26.58 3.78 -37.31
CA LYS A 8 -25.22 4.08 -36.83
C LYS A 8 -24.95 5.56 -37.09
N THR A 9 -24.60 6.28 -36.03
CA THR A 9 -24.33 7.72 -36.10
C THR A 9 -23.04 7.95 -36.89
N ILE A 10 -22.90 9.11 -37.55
CA ILE A 10 -21.70 9.49 -38.34
C ILE A 10 -20.41 9.30 -37.52
N ARG A 11 -20.49 9.50 -36.20
CA ARG A 11 -19.40 9.25 -35.25
C ARG A 11 -18.96 7.78 -35.20
N ASP A 12 -19.88 6.82 -35.19
CA ASP A 12 -19.56 5.38 -35.16
C ASP A 12 -18.93 4.89 -36.47
N LEU A 13 -19.24 5.57 -37.58
CA LEU A 13 -18.63 5.30 -38.89
C LEU A 13 -17.21 5.85 -38.99
N ILE A 14 -16.95 7.05 -38.44
CA ILE A 14 -15.64 7.73 -38.53
C ILE A 14 -14.67 7.26 -37.43
N PHE A 15 -15.17 6.90 -36.25
CA PHE A 15 -14.37 6.61 -35.06
C PHE A 15 -14.51 5.17 -34.57
N LYS A 16 -14.85 4.24 -35.47
CA LYS A 16 -15.13 2.83 -35.20
C LYS A 16 -14.08 2.14 -34.30
N ASP A 17 -12.82 2.54 -34.41
CA ASP A 17 -11.69 1.99 -33.63
C ASP A 17 -11.15 2.93 -32.53
N LYS A 18 -11.69 4.15 -32.37
CA LYS A 18 -11.24 5.07 -31.31
C LYS A 18 -12.05 4.85 -30.03
N LYS A 19 -11.44 4.16 -29.07
CA LYS A 19 -11.97 4.01 -27.70
C LYS A 19 -12.35 5.37 -27.10
N HIS A 20 -13.54 5.45 -26.50
CA HIS A 20 -14.06 6.63 -25.81
C HIS A 20 -13.08 7.17 -24.76
N LYS A 21 -13.04 8.51 -24.57
CA LYS A 21 -12.19 9.19 -23.57
C LYS A 21 -12.37 8.59 -22.17
N ASP A 22 -13.59 8.19 -21.82
CA ASP A 22 -13.94 7.59 -20.53
C ASP A 22 -13.24 6.23 -20.30
N PHE A 23 -12.95 5.50 -21.37
CA PHE A 23 -12.18 4.26 -21.31
C PHE A 23 -10.69 4.51 -21.02
N GLN A 24 -10.13 5.63 -21.49
CA GLN A 24 -8.76 6.02 -21.14
C GLN A 24 -8.68 6.53 -19.69
N GLU A 25 -9.71 7.21 -19.19
CA GLU A 25 -9.77 7.73 -17.82
C GLU A 25 -9.84 6.59 -16.78
N SER A 26 -10.69 5.58 -17.03
CA SER A 26 -10.76 4.37 -16.18
C SER A 26 -9.46 3.54 -16.16
N GLN A 27 -8.72 3.47 -17.28
CA GLN A 27 -7.41 2.82 -17.29
C GLN A 27 -6.35 3.58 -16.48
N LYS A 28 -6.33 4.91 -16.54
CA LYS A 28 -5.41 5.75 -15.75
C LYS A 28 -5.67 5.61 -14.24
N ILE A 29 -6.94 5.54 -13.84
CA ILE A 29 -7.35 5.32 -12.44
C ILE A 29 -6.87 3.95 -11.94
N ASN A 30 -7.07 2.89 -12.73
CA ASN A 30 -6.61 1.55 -12.38
C ASN A 30 -5.07 1.48 -12.29
N PHE A 31 -4.37 2.18 -13.19
CA PHE A 31 -2.91 2.27 -13.14
C PHE A 31 -2.41 3.00 -11.87
N ALA A 32 -3.04 4.12 -11.48
CA ALA A 32 -2.72 4.85 -10.27
C ALA A 32 -2.96 4.01 -9.00
N ASN A 33 -4.11 3.33 -8.91
CA ASN A 33 -4.42 2.42 -7.80
C ASN A 33 -3.41 1.27 -7.70
N LYS A 34 -3.01 0.67 -8.82
CA LYS A 34 -1.93 -0.33 -8.85
C LYS A 34 -0.59 0.23 -8.37
N GLY A 35 -0.28 1.48 -8.72
CA GLY A 35 0.91 2.19 -8.24
C GLY A 35 0.89 2.38 -6.72
N ILE A 36 -0.22 2.85 -6.17
CA ILE A 36 -0.40 3.05 -4.72
C ILE A 36 -0.27 1.71 -3.98
N VAL A 37 -0.89 0.64 -4.47
CA VAL A 37 -0.77 -0.69 -3.86
C VAL A 37 0.69 -1.17 -3.87
N LYS A 38 1.42 -1.00 -4.97
CA LYS A 38 2.86 -1.34 -5.01
C LYS A 38 3.67 -0.58 -3.98
N LEU A 39 3.41 0.72 -3.79
CA LEU A 39 4.09 1.53 -2.78
C LEU A 39 3.77 1.06 -1.36
N ILE A 40 2.51 0.72 -1.06
CA ILE A 40 2.11 0.16 0.24
C ILE A 40 2.84 -1.16 0.51
N VAL A 41 2.92 -2.04 -0.48
CA VAL A 41 3.63 -3.33 -0.36
C VAL A 41 5.12 -3.11 -0.11
N LEU A 42 5.77 -2.25 -0.90
CA LEU A 42 7.19 -1.92 -0.74
C LEU A 42 7.48 -1.35 0.65
N TYR A 43 6.65 -0.41 1.12
CA TYR A 43 6.80 0.20 2.43
C TYR A 43 6.62 -0.83 3.56
N THR A 44 5.63 -1.73 3.42
CA THR A 44 5.39 -2.81 4.38
C THR A 44 6.62 -3.73 4.48
N ILE A 45 7.16 -4.17 3.34
CA ILE A 45 8.35 -5.04 3.30
C ILE A 45 9.55 -4.32 3.92
N SER A 46 9.78 -3.06 3.53
CA SER A 46 10.88 -2.25 4.08
C SER A 46 10.75 -2.08 5.60
N SER A 47 9.53 -1.90 6.11
CA SER A 47 9.30 -1.76 7.54
C SER A 47 9.60 -3.05 8.29
N ILE A 48 9.16 -4.20 7.78
CA ILE A 48 9.46 -5.53 8.37
C ILE A 48 10.98 -5.75 8.41
N LEU A 49 11.69 -5.46 7.32
CA LEU A 49 13.15 -5.57 7.26
C LEU A 49 13.82 -4.65 8.28
N SER A 50 13.34 -3.42 8.44
CA SER A 50 13.87 -2.49 9.43
C SER A 50 13.69 -2.99 10.87
N VAL A 51 12.56 -3.65 11.18
CA VAL A 51 12.31 -4.26 12.49
C VAL A 51 13.26 -5.44 12.72
N ALA A 52 13.41 -6.31 11.72
CA ALA A 52 14.33 -7.46 11.80
C ALA A 52 15.79 -7.02 11.98
N GLN A 53 16.23 -5.98 11.26
CA GLN A 53 17.58 -5.43 11.41
C GLN A 53 17.80 -4.85 12.81
N ARG A 54 16.77 -4.25 13.42
CA ARG A 54 16.86 -3.71 14.79
C ARG A 54 16.94 -4.85 15.82
N ASP A 55 16.13 -5.90 15.66
CA ASP A 55 16.20 -7.11 16.50
C ASP A 55 17.59 -7.76 16.45
N TRP A 56 18.16 -7.87 15.25
CA TRP A 56 19.52 -8.38 15.07
C TRP A 56 20.57 -7.52 15.80
N GLN A 57 20.45 -6.19 15.74
CA GLN A 57 21.36 -5.29 16.48
C GLN A 57 21.24 -5.49 17.99
N TYR A 58 20.04 -5.69 18.53
CA TYR A 58 19.84 -5.99 19.95
C TYR A 58 20.53 -7.29 20.37
N LYS A 59 20.34 -8.37 19.60
CA LYS A 59 20.99 -9.67 19.89
C LYS A 59 22.50 -9.57 19.88
N ARG A 60 23.06 -8.95 18.84
CA ARG A 60 24.52 -8.70 18.75
C ARG A 60 25.04 -7.86 19.92
N ASN A 61 24.26 -6.88 20.39
CA ASN A 61 24.67 -6.06 21.54
C ASN A 61 24.61 -6.85 22.86
N ILE A 62 23.64 -7.75 23.03
CA ILE A 62 23.57 -8.65 24.18
C ILE A 62 24.78 -9.60 24.18
N GLU A 63 25.10 -10.22 23.05
CA GLU A 63 26.28 -11.10 22.91
C GLU A 63 27.58 -10.41 23.34
N LYS A 64 27.77 -9.14 22.92
CA LYS A 64 28.93 -8.34 23.35
C LYS A 64 28.97 -8.10 24.86
N LEU A 65 27.82 -7.88 25.48
CA LEU A 65 27.76 -7.63 26.93
C LEU A 65 27.96 -8.88 27.77
N ILE A 66 27.59 -10.05 27.24
CA ILE A 66 27.92 -11.34 27.83
C ILE A 66 29.45 -11.52 27.83
N LEU A 67 30.11 -11.24 26.70
CA LEU A 67 31.57 -11.27 26.60
C LEU A 67 32.28 -10.30 27.56
N GLU A 68 31.68 -9.14 27.82
CA GLU A 68 32.17 -8.15 28.79
C GLU A 68 31.78 -8.44 30.25
N ASN A 69 31.09 -9.56 30.53
CA ASN A 69 30.62 -9.96 31.85
C ASN A 69 29.69 -8.92 32.55
N LYS A 70 28.97 -8.12 31.75
CA LYS A 70 28.07 -7.04 32.23
C LYS A 70 26.61 -7.52 32.31
N THR A 71 26.36 -8.57 33.07
CA THR A 71 25.04 -9.24 33.18
C THR A 71 23.90 -8.33 33.64
N GLN A 72 24.16 -7.34 34.49
CA GLN A 72 23.14 -6.37 34.94
C GLN A 72 22.56 -5.52 33.78
N LYS A 73 23.34 -5.26 32.73
CA LYS A 73 22.89 -4.46 31.57
C LYS A 73 22.07 -5.28 30.57
N ILE A 74 22.18 -6.61 30.63
CA ILE A 74 21.48 -7.51 29.70
C ILE A 74 19.97 -7.42 29.92
N SER A 75 19.52 -7.49 31.18
CA SER A 75 18.09 -7.39 31.53
C SER A 75 17.45 -6.07 31.05
N LEU A 76 18.17 -4.95 31.19
CA LEU A 76 17.72 -3.66 30.68
C LEU A 76 17.58 -3.67 29.15
N ILE A 77 18.56 -4.21 28.43
CA ILE A 77 18.54 -4.25 26.96
C ILE A 77 17.47 -5.19 26.43
N GLU A 78 17.22 -6.29 27.12
CA GLU A 78 16.17 -7.24 26.77
C GLU A 78 14.78 -6.60 26.93
N SER A 79 14.54 -5.88 28.04
CA SER A 79 13.31 -5.11 28.21
C SER A 79 13.14 -3.99 27.17
N LEU A 80 14.24 -3.34 26.76
CA LEU A 80 14.23 -2.33 25.70
C LEU A 80 13.94 -2.95 24.33
N ARG A 81 14.47 -4.14 24.05
CA ARG A 81 14.19 -4.91 22.83
C ARG A 81 12.70 -5.23 22.74
N GLU A 82 12.11 -5.75 23.81
CA GLU A 82 10.67 -6.08 23.85
C GLU A 82 9.80 -4.85 23.61
N LYS A 83 10.06 -3.75 24.33
CA LYS A 83 9.32 -2.49 24.14
C LYS A 83 9.45 -1.97 22.71
N SER A 84 10.68 -1.94 22.16
CA SER A 84 10.88 -1.46 20.79
C SER A 84 10.20 -2.36 19.76
N LEU A 85 10.14 -3.68 19.97
CA LEU A 85 9.42 -4.59 19.06
C LEU A 85 7.92 -4.29 19.07
N ILE A 86 7.32 -4.14 20.26
CA ILE A 86 5.90 -3.82 20.41
C ILE A 86 5.57 -2.47 19.75
N GLU A 87 6.33 -1.42 20.07
CA GLU A 87 6.15 -0.09 19.48
C GLU A 87 6.23 -0.12 17.95
N ASN A 88 7.24 -0.81 17.39
CA ASN A 88 7.38 -0.93 15.95
C ASN A 88 6.21 -1.69 15.31
N ILE A 89 5.73 -2.78 15.92
CA ILE A 89 4.56 -3.52 15.43
C ILE A 89 3.33 -2.61 15.39
N ILE A 90 3.10 -1.83 16.45
CA ILE A 90 2.00 -0.86 16.52
C ILE A 90 2.10 0.16 15.38
N ILE A 91 3.29 0.72 15.15
CA ILE A 91 3.52 1.70 14.06
C ILE A 91 3.24 1.07 12.69
N VAL A 92 3.73 -0.15 12.44
CA VAL A 92 3.48 -0.84 11.16
C VAL A 92 1.98 -1.10 10.97
N MET A 93 1.29 -1.59 12.00
CA MET A 93 -0.15 -1.84 11.93
C MET A 93 -0.95 -0.56 11.66
N LEU A 94 -0.64 0.53 12.37
CA LEU A 94 -1.27 1.84 12.13
C LEU A 94 -1.02 2.34 10.71
N SER A 95 0.21 2.20 10.20
CA SER A 95 0.55 2.63 8.84
C SER A 95 -0.23 1.87 7.77
N ILE A 96 -0.47 0.56 7.98
CA ILE A 96 -1.27 -0.27 7.08
C ILE A 96 -2.73 0.18 7.11
N VAL A 97 -3.30 0.38 8.30
CA VAL A 97 -4.69 0.84 8.48
C VAL A 97 -4.90 2.19 7.78
N ILE A 98 -4.03 3.17 8.02
CA ILE A 98 -4.11 4.49 7.40
C ILE A 98 -4.00 4.38 5.87
N SER A 99 -3.07 3.56 5.37
CA SER A 99 -2.90 3.35 3.93
C SER A 99 -4.14 2.76 3.27
N LEU A 100 -4.81 1.80 3.94
CA LEU A 100 -6.07 1.22 3.47
C LEU A 100 -7.23 2.23 3.50
N ILE A 101 -7.33 3.04 4.55
CA ILE A 101 -8.35 4.10 4.65
C ILE A 101 -8.19 5.10 3.51
N ILE A 102 -6.96 5.55 3.24
CA ILE A 102 -6.65 6.46 2.14
C ILE A 102 -7.05 5.82 0.81
N LEU A 103 -6.63 4.57 0.56
CA LEU A 103 -6.96 3.85 -0.67
C LEU A 103 -8.47 3.70 -0.85
N TYR A 104 -9.20 3.33 0.21
CA TYR A 104 -10.64 3.23 0.20
C TYR A 104 -11.31 4.57 -0.09
N TYR A 105 -10.89 5.64 0.59
CA TYR A 105 -11.42 6.98 0.40
C TYR A 105 -11.24 7.47 -1.04
N TYR A 106 -10.03 7.33 -1.61
CA TYR A 106 -9.77 7.73 -2.99
C TYR A 106 -10.56 6.90 -4.00
N ASN A 107 -10.66 5.58 -3.78
CA ASN A 107 -11.41 4.70 -4.68
C ASN A 107 -12.92 5.01 -4.62
N LYS A 108 -13.47 5.26 -3.42
CA LYS A 108 -14.86 5.67 -3.23
C LYS A 108 -15.14 7.03 -3.89
N LYS A 109 -14.31 8.04 -3.61
CA LYS A 109 -14.44 9.38 -4.19
C LYS A 109 -14.44 9.35 -5.71
N MET A 110 -13.55 8.57 -6.32
CA MET A 110 -13.51 8.40 -7.79
C MET A 110 -14.74 7.68 -8.34
N SER A 111 -15.23 6.64 -7.66
CA SER A 111 -16.46 5.93 -8.03
C SER A 111 -17.68 6.84 -8.00
N ASP A 112 -17.82 7.64 -6.95
CA ASP A 112 -18.96 8.56 -6.77
C ASP A 112 -18.93 9.69 -7.82
N THR A 113 -17.75 10.23 -8.15
CA THR A 113 -17.62 11.22 -9.25
C THR A 113 -17.91 10.64 -10.64
N ASN A 114 -17.69 9.33 -10.85
CA ASN A 114 -17.99 8.68 -12.13
C ASN A 114 -19.48 8.29 -12.27
N LYS A 115 -20.21 8.11 -11.17
CA LYS A 115 -21.65 7.84 -11.20
C LYS A 115 -22.52 9.10 -11.39
N GLY A 116 -21.95 10.28 -11.16
CA GLY A 116 -22.63 11.57 -11.32
C GLY A 116 -22.48 12.22 -12.69
N LYS A 117 -21.90 11.52 -13.68
CA LYS A 117 -21.78 11.97 -15.08
C LYS A 117 -22.63 11.12 -16.01
#